data_AF-A0A6A7G8J1-F1
#
_entry.id   AF-A0A6A7G8J1-F1
#
_cell.length_a   1.000
_cell.length_b   1.000
_cell.length_c   1.000
_cell.angle_alpha   90.00
_cell.angle_beta   90.00
_cell.angle_gamma   90.00
#
_symmetry.space_group_name_H-M   'P 1'
#
loop_
_entity.id
_entity.type
_entity.pdbx_description
1 polymer ?
#
loop_
_entity_poly.entity_id
_entity_poly.type
_entity_poly.pdbx_seq_one_letter_code
_entity_poly.pdbx_strand_id
1 'polypeptide(L)'
;LRSTPRAIPSNLSENQKSLSKIEYVQAVICGIENCKKMQNLDIEVKILLSIDRRGSLEEAIDTVEIANKYRNYVVGIDFSGNPNVSEFRSFLTAFQKAREFGLRITVHTAEIPNSDDTQDILSFPADRIGHACCLRAEEFKELETLRIPVEICPTSNLKTRAVTSYEAHPFGKFRKDFQNYPLIICTDDCGVFNVSLSHEYFSLAKAFKLSKLDLVKIATSAADWIFADDSTKIRLQKKLRDINELLL
;
A
#
# COMPACT_ATOMS: atom_id res chain seq x y z
N LEU A 1 -4.22 5.49 3.85
CA LEU A 1 -3.22 6.54 3.54
C LEU A 1 -1.85 6.05 3.97
N ARG A 2 -0.79 6.26 3.18
CA ARG A 2 0.59 6.00 3.61
C ARG A 2 1.41 7.28 3.54
N SER A 3 2.35 7.48 4.46
CA SER A 3 3.26 8.62 4.43
C SER A 3 4.51 8.38 5.26
N THR A 4 5.66 8.88 4.80
CA THR A 4 6.91 8.89 5.56
C THR A 4 6.91 10.05 6.55
N PRO A 5 6.98 9.81 7.88
CA PRO A 5 7.17 10.89 8.84
C PRO A 5 8.46 11.65 8.58
N ARG A 6 8.36 12.97 8.43
CA ARG A 6 9.53 13.85 8.19
C ARG A 6 9.82 14.69 9.43
N ALA A 7 11.10 14.93 9.69
CA ALA A 7 11.55 15.94 10.63
C ALA A 7 12.21 17.09 9.86
N ILE A 8 11.96 18.32 10.33
CA ILE A 8 12.61 19.54 9.85
C ILE A 8 13.42 20.08 11.03
N PRO A 9 14.76 20.02 10.98
CA PRO A 9 15.59 20.55 12.04
C PRO A 9 15.53 22.08 12.07
N SER A 10 15.72 22.67 13.26
CA SER A 10 15.62 24.11 13.52
C SER A 10 16.71 24.96 12.87
N ASN A 11 17.71 24.35 12.23
CA ASN A 11 18.92 25.01 11.75
C ASN A 11 18.91 25.34 10.25
N LEU A 12 17.79 25.16 9.53
CA LEU A 12 17.72 25.38 8.08
C LEU A 12 17.40 26.83 7.68
N SER A 13 16.82 27.65 8.58
CA SER A 13 16.78 29.13 8.47
C SER A 13 16.22 29.76 9.75
N GLU A 14 16.56 31.04 10.02
CA GLU A 14 16.16 31.78 11.24
C GLU A 14 14.63 31.89 11.46
N ASN A 15 13.82 31.66 10.42
CA ASN A 15 12.35 31.74 10.47
C ASN A 15 11.62 30.40 10.34
N GLN A 16 12.34 29.27 10.28
CA GLN A 16 11.73 27.97 10.09
C GLN A 16 11.50 27.26 11.43
N LYS A 17 10.22 27.09 11.80
CA LYS A 17 9.85 26.29 12.97
C LYS A 17 10.32 24.84 12.76
N SER A 18 10.97 24.27 13.77
CA SER A 18 11.30 22.85 13.76
C SER A 18 10.02 22.01 13.75
N LEU A 19 10.09 20.85 13.12
CA LEU A 19 9.03 19.86 13.10
C LEU A 19 9.63 18.48 13.41
N SER A 20 9.11 17.79 14.40
CA SER A 20 9.46 16.40 14.69
C SER A 20 8.61 15.42 13.87
N LYS A 21 9.09 14.18 13.71
CA LYS A 21 8.30 13.08 13.11
C LYS A 21 6.97 12.87 13.86
N ILE A 22 6.94 13.10 15.18
CA ILE A 22 5.74 13.00 16.00
C ILE A 22 4.73 14.10 15.64
N GLU A 23 5.16 15.36 15.59
CA GLU A 23 4.30 16.48 15.22
C GLU A 23 3.76 16.34 13.78
N TYR A 24 4.58 15.81 12.87
CA TYR A 24 4.14 15.44 11.53
C TYR A 24 2.95 14.46 11.56
N VAL A 25 3.08 13.35 12.30
CA VAL A 25 2.01 12.34 12.41
C VAL A 25 0.76 12.92 13.07
N GLN A 26 0.93 13.75 14.11
CA GLN A 26 -0.18 14.45 14.77
C GLN A 26 -0.92 15.39 13.81
N ALA A 27 -0.21 16.10 12.93
CA ALA A 27 -0.82 16.96 11.92
C ALA A 27 -1.68 16.15 10.93
N VAL A 28 -1.18 14.98 10.48
CA VAL A 28 -1.95 14.07 9.61
C VAL A 28 -3.21 13.55 10.33
N ILE A 29 -3.09 13.14 11.60
CA ILE A 29 -4.23 12.70 12.41
C ILE A 29 -5.25 13.82 12.59
N CYS A 30 -4.81 15.05 12.83
CA CYS A 30 -5.68 16.22 12.91
C CYS A 30 -6.49 16.42 11.61
N GLY A 31 -5.85 16.26 10.45
CA GLY A 31 -6.53 16.27 9.15
C GLY A 31 -7.65 15.22 9.06
N ILE A 32 -7.37 13.98 9.47
CA ILE A 32 -8.35 12.89 9.49
C ILE A 32 -9.53 13.21 10.42
N GLU A 33 -9.24 13.69 11.63
CA GLU A 33 -10.27 14.06 12.60
C GLU A 33 -11.14 15.23 12.13
N ASN A 34 -10.56 16.17 11.38
CA ASN A 34 -11.33 17.23 10.75
C ASN A 34 -12.21 16.69 9.61
N CYS A 35 -11.71 15.76 8.79
CA CYS A 35 -12.51 15.09 7.76
C CYS A 35 -13.70 14.35 8.34
N LYS A 36 -13.55 13.66 9.48
CA LYS A 36 -14.66 12.96 10.17
C LYS A 36 -15.78 13.89 10.65
N LYS A 37 -15.48 15.17 10.86
CA LYS A 37 -16.47 16.18 11.26
C LYS A 37 -17.21 16.80 10.07
N MET A 38 -16.77 16.55 8.84
CA MET A 38 -17.43 17.06 7.63
C MET A 38 -18.75 16.32 7.41
N GLN A 39 -19.80 17.07 7.08
CA GLN A 39 -21.08 16.49 6.69
C GLN A 39 -20.95 15.79 5.33
N ASN A 40 -21.65 14.67 5.14
CA ASN A 40 -21.74 13.91 3.89
C ASN A 40 -20.45 13.21 3.42
N LEU A 41 -19.47 12.98 4.32
CA LEU A 41 -18.28 12.20 4.01
C LEU A 41 -18.24 10.91 4.85
N ASP A 42 -18.71 9.81 4.28
CA ASP A 42 -18.65 8.46 4.88
C ASP A 42 -17.40 7.73 4.38
N ILE A 43 -16.25 8.04 5.00
CA ILE A 43 -14.97 7.41 4.68
C ILE A 43 -14.24 6.95 5.94
N GLU A 44 -13.77 5.70 5.93
CA GLU A 44 -12.87 5.17 6.95
C GLU A 44 -11.42 5.42 6.55
N VAL A 45 -10.64 6.05 7.42
CA VAL A 45 -9.24 6.37 7.13
C VAL A 45 -8.32 5.79 8.20
N LYS A 46 -7.42 4.91 7.76
CA LYS A 46 -6.28 4.40 8.54
C LYS A 46 -4.96 4.80 7.88
N ILE A 47 -3.91 4.84 8.69
CA ILE A 47 -2.57 5.29 8.30
C ILE A 47 -1.59 4.11 8.28
N LEU A 48 -0.72 4.08 7.27
CA LEU A 48 0.54 3.35 7.28
C LEU A 48 1.67 4.36 7.39
N LEU A 49 2.62 4.14 8.30
CA LEU A 49 3.84 4.94 8.31
C LEU A 49 4.88 4.27 7.43
N SER A 50 5.42 5.02 6.47
CA SER A 50 6.37 4.51 5.50
C SER A 50 7.80 4.64 6.03
N ILE A 51 8.54 3.54 6.02
CA ILE A 51 10.01 3.51 6.12
C ILE A 51 10.55 3.77 4.71
N ASP A 52 11.34 4.84 4.57
CA ASP A 52 12.01 5.20 3.31
C ASP A 52 13.33 4.43 3.20
N ARG A 53 13.52 3.70 2.10
CA ARG A 53 14.74 2.94 1.76
C ARG A 53 16.05 3.71 1.92
N ARG A 54 16.02 5.04 1.88
CA ARG A 54 17.22 5.88 2.06
C ARG A 54 17.57 6.15 3.53
N GLY A 55 16.64 5.90 4.45
CA GLY A 55 16.83 6.12 5.88
C GLY A 55 17.71 5.05 6.53
N SER A 56 18.14 5.31 7.77
CA SER A 56 18.88 4.31 8.56
C SER A 56 17.95 3.30 9.23
N LEU A 57 18.50 2.17 9.71
CA LEU A 57 17.77 1.22 10.54
C LEU A 57 17.23 1.88 11.82
N GLU A 58 17.98 2.80 12.42
CA GLU A 58 17.55 3.56 13.60
C GLU A 58 16.29 4.38 13.29
N GLU A 59 16.29 5.11 12.16
CA GLU A 59 15.12 5.87 11.72
C GLU A 59 13.91 5.00 11.39
N ALA A 60 14.16 3.78 10.90
CA ALA A 60 13.12 2.79 10.66
C ALA A 60 12.50 2.30 11.98
N ILE A 61 13.33 2.00 12.98
CA ILE A 61 12.87 1.62 14.33
C ILE A 61 12.07 2.76 14.97
N ASP A 62 12.54 4.01 14.86
CA ASP A 62 11.80 5.19 15.34
C ASP A 62 10.41 5.30 14.70
N THR A 63 10.32 5.02 13.39
CA THR A 63 9.05 5.06 12.66
C THR A 63 8.08 3.98 13.20
N VAL A 64 8.60 2.79 13.52
CA VAL A 64 7.82 1.69 14.11
C VAL A 64 7.33 2.04 15.52
N GLU A 65 8.18 2.67 16.34
CA GLU A 65 7.80 3.14 17.68
C GLU A 65 6.70 4.21 17.62
N ILE A 66 6.81 5.17 16.70
CA ILE A 66 5.78 6.19 16.47
C ILE A 66 4.47 5.52 16.01
N ALA A 67 4.54 4.54 15.10
CA ALA A 67 3.37 3.80 14.67
C ALA A 67 2.66 3.09 15.84
N ASN A 68 3.43 2.49 16.75
CA ASN A 68 2.90 1.86 17.95
C ASN A 68 2.26 2.84 18.93
N LYS A 69 2.77 4.08 19.03
CA LYS A 69 2.17 5.12 19.87
C LYS A 69 0.78 5.57 19.39
N TYR A 70 0.51 5.51 18.09
CA TYR A 70 -0.71 6.04 17.47
C TYR A 70 -1.64 4.97 16.89
N ARG A 71 -1.70 3.79 17.51
CA ARG A 71 -2.39 2.58 16.99
C ARG A 71 -3.89 2.71 16.71
N ASN A 72 -4.56 3.69 17.32
CA ASN A 72 -5.96 3.99 17.00
C ASN A 72 -6.13 4.47 15.54
N TYR A 73 -5.07 5.05 14.96
CA TYR A 73 -5.04 5.59 13.60
C TYR A 73 -4.07 4.84 12.68
N VAL A 74 -2.91 4.47 13.21
CA VAL A 74 -1.84 3.79 12.48
C VAL A 74 -2.00 2.29 12.61
N VAL A 75 -2.18 1.61 11.48
CA VAL A 75 -2.47 0.16 11.44
C VAL A 75 -1.30 -0.67 10.93
N GLY A 76 -0.27 -0.03 10.40
CA GLY A 76 0.86 -0.75 9.84
C GLY A 76 2.00 0.11 9.36
N ILE A 77 2.97 -0.59 8.79
CA ILE A 77 4.20 -0.06 8.22
C ILE A 77 4.21 -0.38 6.72
N ASP A 78 4.71 0.59 5.96
CA ASP A 78 5.02 0.46 4.55
C ASP A 78 6.54 0.55 4.35
N PHE A 79 7.11 -0.21 3.43
CA PHE A 79 8.52 -0.05 3.02
C PHE A 79 8.57 0.36 1.56
N SER A 80 9.08 1.56 1.32
CA SER A 80 9.00 2.27 0.03
C SER A 80 10.20 3.22 -0.15
N GLY A 81 10.19 4.03 -1.20
CA GLY A 81 11.29 4.92 -1.55
C GLY A 81 12.07 4.37 -2.75
N ASN A 82 13.30 4.85 -2.98
CA ASN A 82 14.05 4.44 -4.17
C ASN A 82 14.44 2.95 -4.11
N PRO A 83 13.93 2.07 -4.99
CA PRO A 83 14.20 0.63 -4.94
C PRO A 83 15.64 0.27 -5.29
N ASN A 84 16.43 1.22 -5.79
CA ASN A 84 17.87 1.04 -6.06
C ASN A 84 18.76 1.34 -4.85
N VAL A 85 18.17 1.72 -3.71
CA VAL A 85 18.91 2.09 -2.50
C VAL A 85 18.56 1.11 -1.39
N SER A 86 19.60 0.56 -0.75
CA SER A 86 19.54 -0.39 0.36
C SER A 86 18.84 -1.73 0.03
N GLU A 87 19.09 -2.72 0.88
CA GLU A 87 18.46 -4.04 0.78
C GLU A 87 17.41 -4.19 1.89
N PHE A 88 16.29 -4.86 1.59
CA PHE A 88 15.21 -5.15 2.53
C PHE A 88 15.73 -5.80 3.83
N ARG A 89 16.69 -6.72 3.69
CA ARG A 89 17.31 -7.43 4.84
C ARG A 89 17.91 -6.49 5.88
N SER A 90 18.34 -5.30 5.48
CA SER A 90 18.94 -4.30 6.37
C SER A 90 17.93 -3.72 7.38
N PHE A 91 16.64 -3.90 7.13
CA PHE A 91 15.54 -3.38 7.94
C PHE A 91 14.75 -4.47 8.67
N LEU A 92 15.17 -5.74 8.60
CA LEU A 92 14.45 -6.87 9.21
C LEU A 92 14.14 -6.66 10.69
N THR A 93 15.09 -6.10 11.45
CA THR A 93 14.90 -5.79 12.87
C THR A 93 13.73 -4.83 13.10
N ALA A 94 13.56 -3.81 12.23
CA ALA A 94 12.43 -2.88 12.33
C ALA A 94 11.10 -3.58 12.02
N PHE A 95 11.06 -4.46 11.01
CA PHE A 95 9.85 -5.21 10.66
C PHE A 95 9.49 -6.27 11.70
N GLN A 96 10.46 -6.95 12.29
CA GLN A 96 10.25 -7.87 13.42
C GLN A 96 9.64 -7.13 14.61
N LYS A 97 10.18 -5.96 14.95
CA LYS A 97 9.61 -5.10 16.00
C LYS A 97 8.19 -4.62 15.68
N ALA A 98 7.90 -4.29 14.42
CA ALA A 98 6.55 -3.96 14.00
C ALA A 98 5.58 -5.14 14.21
N ARG A 99 6.02 -6.37 13.93
CA ARG A 99 5.26 -7.60 14.21
C ARG A 99 5.02 -7.82 15.70
N GLU A 100 6.01 -7.58 16.55
CA GLU A 100 5.87 -7.68 18.02
C GLU A 100 4.82 -6.72 18.55
N PHE A 101 4.71 -5.53 17.96
CA PHE A 101 3.63 -4.60 18.28
C PHE A 101 2.29 -4.99 17.65
N GLY A 102 2.23 -5.97 16.75
CA GLY A 102 1.02 -6.35 16.03
C GLY A 102 0.63 -5.35 14.94
N LEU A 103 1.59 -4.59 14.41
CA LEU A 103 1.42 -3.78 13.20
C LEU A 103 1.43 -4.69 11.98
N ARG A 104 0.60 -4.34 10.99
CA ARG A 104 0.62 -4.97 9.67
C ARG A 104 1.73 -4.39 8.80
N ILE A 105 2.18 -5.13 7.80
CA ILE A 105 3.33 -4.76 6.97
C ILE A 105 2.95 -4.91 5.50
N THR A 106 3.22 -3.87 4.72
CA THR A 106 3.18 -3.91 3.26
C THR A 106 4.53 -3.45 2.70
N VAL A 107 4.97 -4.05 1.59
CA VAL A 107 6.30 -3.79 1.04
C VAL A 107 6.22 -3.55 -0.46
N HIS A 108 6.80 -2.44 -0.93
CA HIS A 108 7.05 -2.21 -2.36
C HIS A 108 8.01 -3.27 -2.89
N THR A 109 7.55 -4.06 -3.86
CA THR A 109 8.19 -5.31 -4.27
C THR A 109 8.26 -5.39 -5.79
N ALA A 110 9.43 -5.77 -6.32
CA ALA A 110 9.67 -5.94 -7.76
C ALA A 110 9.23 -4.73 -8.61
N GLU A 111 9.51 -3.51 -8.15
CA GLU A 111 9.31 -2.28 -8.94
C GLU A 111 10.29 -2.17 -10.12
N ILE A 112 11.50 -2.71 -9.92
CA ILE A 112 12.56 -2.77 -10.93
C ILE A 112 12.88 -4.22 -11.29
N PRO A 113 13.33 -4.50 -12.53
CA PRO A 113 13.77 -5.82 -12.93
C PRO A 113 14.96 -6.32 -12.10
N ASN A 114 15.01 -7.63 -11.90
CA ASN A 114 16.13 -8.33 -11.26
C ASN A 114 16.49 -7.83 -9.85
N SER A 115 15.51 -7.33 -9.09
CA SER A 115 15.73 -6.94 -7.71
C SER A 115 15.98 -8.16 -6.83
N ASP A 116 17.14 -8.18 -6.16
CA ASP A 116 17.50 -9.25 -5.21
C ASP A 116 16.66 -9.19 -3.92
N ASP A 117 16.06 -8.03 -3.62
CA ASP A 117 15.14 -7.86 -2.50
C ASP A 117 13.88 -8.70 -2.62
N THR A 118 13.44 -9.03 -3.84
CA THR A 118 12.15 -9.69 -4.06
C THR A 118 12.07 -11.01 -3.31
N GLN A 119 13.13 -11.83 -3.35
CA GLN A 119 13.16 -13.11 -2.66
C GLN A 119 13.23 -12.96 -1.13
N ASP A 120 13.97 -11.97 -0.62
CA ASP A 120 13.99 -11.66 0.81
C ASP A 120 12.62 -11.19 1.29
N ILE A 121 11.90 -10.43 0.48
CA ILE A 121 10.54 -9.95 0.76
C ILE A 121 9.52 -11.09 0.67
N LEU A 122 9.60 -12.00 -0.30
CA LEU A 122 8.67 -13.14 -0.38
C LEU A 122 8.91 -14.16 0.75
N SER A 123 10.17 -14.32 1.17
CA SER A 123 10.55 -15.13 2.33
C SER A 123 10.12 -14.50 3.66
N PHE A 124 9.91 -13.19 3.69
CA PHE A 124 9.30 -12.48 4.81
C PHE A 124 7.78 -12.43 4.61
N PRO A 125 6.94 -13.01 5.48
CA PRO A 125 5.50 -13.05 5.27
C PRO A 125 4.87 -11.65 5.46
N ALA A 126 5.03 -10.74 4.51
CA ALA A 126 4.36 -9.45 4.46
C ALA A 126 2.85 -9.66 4.31
N ASP A 127 2.03 -8.81 4.92
CA ASP A 127 0.58 -8.97 4.82
C ASP A 127 0.04 -8.54 3.45
N ARG A 128 0.78 -7.67 2.75
CA ARG A 128 0.56 -7.27 1.34
C ARG A 128 1.89 -6.92 0.68
N ILE A 129 1.93 -6.91 -0.65
CA ILE A 129 3.02 -6.33 -1.43
C ILE A 129 2.48 -5.30 -2.43
N GLY A 130 3.30 -4.30 -2.76
CA GLY A 130 2.97 -3.26 -3.73
C GLY A 130 3.69 -3.45 -5.07
N HIS A 131 3.03 -3.04 -6.15
CA HIS A 131 3.49 -3.07 -7.54
C HIS A 131 3.58 -4.47 -8.14
N ALA A 132 4.60 -5.25 -7.74
CA ALA A 132 4.86 -6.58 -8.28
C ALA A 132 4.94 -6.62 -9.83
N CYS A 133 5.50 -5.55 -10.43
CA CYS A 133 5.46 -5.35 -11.87
C CYS A 133 6.55 -6.11 -12.64
N CYS A 134 7.70 -6.31 -12.00
CA CYS A 134 8.90 -6.87 -12.63
C CYS A 134 9.27 -8.26 -12.06
N LEU A 135 8.27 -9.01 -11.56
CA LEU A 135 8.46 -10.35 -11.01
C LEU A 135 9.00 -11.34 -12.06
N ARG A 136 9.95 -12.19 -11.64
CA ARG A 136 10.44 -13.34 -12.38
C ARG A 136 9.42 -14.48 -12.39
N ALA A 137 9.61 -15.47 -13.24
CA ALA A 137 8.64 -16.57 -13.41
C ALA A 137 8.48 -17.41 -12.13
N GLU A 138 9.58 -17.65 -11.44
CA GLU A 138 9.68 -18.35 -10.16
C GLU A 138 8.97 -17.58 -9.03
N GLU A 139 9.15 -16.26 -8.96
CA GLU A 139 8.52 -15.38 -7.97
C GLU A 139 7.00 -15.32 -8.16
N PHE A 140 6.52 -15.32 -9.41
CA PHE A 140 5.10 -15.46 -9.72
C PHE A 140 4.50 -16.76 -9.18
N LYS A 141 5.21 -17.87 -9.37
CA LYS A 141 4.75 -19.19 -8.91
C LYS A 141 4.76 -19.30 -7.38
N GLU A 142 5.73 -18.67 -6.75
CA GLU A 142 5.80 -18.59 -5.29
C GLU A 142 4.60 -17.81 -4.72
N LEU A 143 4.27 -16.66 -5.33
CA LEU A 143 3.11 -15.87 -4.95
C LEU A 143 1.78 -16.63 -5.09
N GLU A 144 1.63 -17.50 -6.09
CA GLU A 144 0.45 -18.37 -6.20
C GLU A 144 0.22 -19.20 -4.92
N THR A 145 1.32 -19.70 -4.33
CA THR A 145 1.30 -20.50 -3.11
C THR A 145 1.12 -19.63 -1.86
N LEU A 146 1.87 -18.53 -1.77
CA LEU A 146 1.85 -17.63 -0.61
C LEU A 146 0.55 -16.83 -0.50
N ARG A 147 -0.13 -16.60 -1.63
CA ARG A 147 -1.41 -15.88 -1.71
C ARG A 147 -1.35 -14.47 -1.11
N ILE A 148 -0.18 -13.83 -1.13
CA ILE A 148 0.01 -12.47 -0.61
C ILE A 148 -0.76 -11.48 -1.51
N PRO A 149 -1.64 -10.63 -0.95
CA PRO A 149 -2.35 -9.62 -1.72
C PRO A 149 -1.40 -8.63 -2.40
N VAL A 150 -1.70 -8.32 -3.65
CA VAL A 150 -0.90 -7.40 -4.46
C VAL A 150 -1.67 -6.10 -4.65
N GLU A 151 -1.06 -4.99 -4.24
CA GLU A 151 -1.52 -3.62 -4.51
C GLU A 151 -1.05 -3.24 -5.92
N ILE A 152 -2.01 -3.14 -6.85
CA ILE A 152 -1.81 -2.91 -8.29
C ILE A 152 -1.91 -1.42 -8.58
N CYS A 153 -0.88 -0.84 -9.19
CA CYS A 153 -0.76 0.61 -9.43
C CYS A 153 -0.56 0.89 -10.94
N PRO A 154 -1.58 0.71 -11.79
CA PRO A 154 -1.40 0.60 -13.24
C PRO A 154 -0.84 1.85 -13.90
N THR A 155 -1.40 3.03 -13.62
CA THR A 155 -0.88 4.27 -14.20
C THR A 155 0.52 4.60 -13.68
N SER A 156 0.78 4.38 -12.38
CA SER A 156 2.13 4.53 -11.80
C SER A 156 3.14 3.65 -12.55
N ASN A 157 2.88 2.34 -12.66
CA ASN A 157 3.78 1.40 -13.32
C ASN A 157 4.04 1.75 -14.80
N LEU A 158 3.04 2.29 -15.50
CA LEU A 158 3.21 2.78 -16.87
C LEU A 158 4.10 4.04 -16.91
N LYS A 159 3.85 5.01 -16.03
CA LYS A 159 4.56 6.30 -15.99
C LYS A 159 6.01 6.15 -15.52
N THR A 160 6.29 5.21 -14.62
CA THR A 160 7.65 4.84 -14.19
C THR A 160 8.34 3.89 -15.18
N ARG A 161 7.67 3.50 -16.27
CA ARG A 161 8.17 2.59 -17.32
C ARG A 161 8.48 1.17 -16.83
N ALA A 162 7.91 0.78 -15.70
CA ALA A 162 7.98 -0.60 -15.24
C ALA A 162 7.16 -1.55 -16.14
N VAL A 163 6.11 -1.01 -16.79
CA VAL A 163 5.36 -1.69 -17.86
C VAL A 163 5.27 -0.81 -19.10
N THR A 164 5.09 -1.41 -20.27
CA THR A 164 5.03 -0.69 -21.56
C THR A 164 3.62 -0.24 -21.95
N SER A 165 2.59 -0.90 -21.44
CA SER A 165 1.18 -0.53 -21.63
C SER A 165 0.32 -1.12 -20.50
N TYR A 166 -0.96 -0.75 -20.43
CA TYR A 166 -1.89 -1.38 -19.50
C TYR A 166 -2.11 -2.86 -19.83
N GLU A 167 -2.14 -3.24 -21.11
CA GLU A 167 -2.30 -4.63 -21.57
C GLU A 167 -1.09 -5.49 -21.23
N ALA A 168 0.10 -4.90 -21.17
CA ALA A 168 1.33 -5.56 -20.73
C ALA A 168 1.44 -5.67 -19.19
N HIS A 169 0.48 -5.12 -18.44
CA HIS A 169 0.53 -5.13 -16.98
C HIS A 169 0.38 -6.56 -16.42
N PRO A 170 1.18 -6.97 -15.41
CA PRO A 170 1.12 -8.33 -14.84
C PRO A 170 -0.20 -8.67 -14.15
N PHE A 171 -1.06 -7.68 -13.93
CA PHE A 171 -2.46 -7.87 -13.52
C PHE A 171 -3.17 -8.90 -14.40
N GLY A 172 -2.96 -8.86 -15.72
CA GLY A 172 -3.54 -9.83 -16.66
C GLY A 172 -3.06 -11.25 -16.39
N LYS A 173 -1.77 -11.41 -16.06
CA LYS A 173 -1.18 -12.71 -15.71
C LYS A 173 -1.77 -13.26 -14.40
N PHE A 174 -1.79 -12.45 -13.33
CA PHE A 174 -2.43 -12.83 -12.06
C PHE A 174 -3.88 -13.30 -12.27
N ARG A 175 -4.65 -12.59 -13.08
CA ARG A 175 -6.06 -12.91 -13.38
C ARG A 175 -6.24 -14.18 -14.21
N LYS A 176 -5.37 -14.41 -15.17
CA LYS A 176 -5.45 -15.56 -16.09
C LYS A 176 -4.96 -16.84 -15.44
N ASP A 177 -3.83 -16.74 -14.73
CA ASP A 177 -3.09 -17.92 -14.28
C ASP A 177 -3.53 -18.33 -12.87
N PHE A 178 -3.98 -17.40 -12.02
CA PHE A 178 -4.33 -17.69 -10.63
C PHE A 178 -5.80 -17.41 -10.33
N GLN A 179 -6.52 -18.47 -9.93
CA GLN A 179 -7.93 -18.35 -9.60
C GLN A 179 -8.14 -17.48 -8.34
N ASN A 180 -8.98 -16.45 -8.47
CA ASN A 180 -9.37 -15.55 -7.38
C ASN A 180 -8.17 -14.99 -6.60
N TYR A 181 -7.08 -14.62 -7.28
CA TYR A 181 -5.92 -14.01 -6.63
C TYR A 181 -6.26 -12.65 -6.00
N PRO A 182 -5.79 -12.36 -4.76
CA PRO A 182 -6.10 -11.12 -4.06
C PRO A 182 -5.38 -9.93 -4.70
N LEU A 183 -6.09 -9.19 -5.54
CA LEU A 183 -5.60 -8.01 -6.24
C LEU A 183 -6.38 -6.77 -5.77
N ILE A 184 -5.66 -5.71 -5.39
CA ILE A 184 -6.25 -4.45 -4.91
C ILE A 184 -5.79 -3.35 -5.84
N ILE A 185 -6.71 -2.72 -6.57
CA ILE A 185 -6.39 -1.61 -7.47
C ILE A 185 -6.18 -0.34 -6.64
N CYS A 186 -5.04 0.32 -6.82
CA CYS A 186 -4.58 1.49 -6.09
C CYS A 186 -4.13 2.58 -7.07
N THR A 187 -4.15 3.84 -6.63
CA THR A 187 -3.65 4.98 -7.42
C THR A 187 -2.15 5.21 -7.29
N ASP A 188 -1.52 4.61 -6.28
CA ASP A 188 -0.21 5.03 -5.80
C ASP A 188 -0.25 6.53 -5.44
N ASP A 189 0.49 7.39 -6.15
CA ASP A 189 0.47 8.84 -6.02
C ASP A 189 -0.52 9.52 -6.98
N CYS A 190 -1.79 9.64 -6.57
CA CYS A 190 -2.85 10.22 -7.39
C CYS A 190 -2.53 11.64 -7.92
N GLY A 191 -1.87 12.47 -7.10
CA GLY A 191 -1.47 13.83 -7.49
C GLY A 191 -0.29 13.85 -8.47
N VAL A 192 0.73 13.02 -8.25
CA VAL A 192 1.93 12.96 -9.11
C VAL A 192 1.59 12.42 -10.50
N PHE A 193 0.77 11.37 -10.55
CA PHE A 193 0.40 10.73 -11.81
C PHE A 193 -0.86 11.31 -12.45
N ASN A 194 -1.48 12.31 -11.82
CA ASN A 194 -2.73 12.95 -12.25
C ASN A 194 -3.81 11.92 -12.59
N VAL A 195 -4.11 11.06 -11.61
CA VAL A 195 -5.01 9.92 -11.77
C VAL A 195 -5.99 9.82 -10.61
N SER A 196 -7.18 9.25 -10.87
CA SER A 196 -8.16 8.92 -9.84
C SER A 196 -8.34 7.42 -9.75
N LEU A 197 -8.83 6.92 -8.61
CA LEU A 197 -9.08 5.49 -8.45
C LEU A 197 -10.07 4.97 -9.52
N SER A 198 -11.12 5.75 -9.83
CA SER A 198 -12.06 5.39 -10.90
C SER A 198 -11.38 5.27 -12.27
N HIS A 199 -10.37 6.09 -12.55
CA HIS A 199 -9.58 5.99 -13.78
C HIS A 199 -8.75 4.69 -13.82
N GLU A 200 -8.15 4.28 -12.70
CA GLU A 200 -7.38 3.03 -12.63
C GLU A 200 -8.28 1.81 -12.93
N TYR A 201 -9.47 1.76 -12.31
CA TYR A 201 -10.47 0.73 -12.61
C TYR A 201 -10.87 0.74 -14.08
N PHE A 202 -11.14 1.93 -14.66
CA PHE A 202 -11.50 2.06 -16.07
C PHE A 202 -10.39 1.59 -17.02
N SER A 203 -9.14 1.98 -16.75
CA SER A 203 -7.98 1.63 -17.58
C SER A 203 -7.75 0.12 -17.60
N LEU A 204 -7.80 -0.54 -16.43
CA LEU A 204 -7.70 -2.00 -16.36
C LEU A 204 -8.93 -2.69 -16.98
N ALA A 205 -10.14 -2.15 -16.78
CA ALA A 205 -11.34 -2.70 -17.40
C ALA A 205 -11.24 -2.72 -18.93
N LYS A 206 -10.76 -1.63 -19.51
CA LYS A 206 -10.56 -1.49 -20.96
C LYS A 206 -9.46 -2.43 -21.47
N ALA A 207 -8.31 -2.44 -20.82
CA ALA A 207 -7.14 -3.23 -21.24
C ALA A 207 -7.41 -4.75 -21.18
N PHE A 208 -8.10 -5.21 -20.13
CA PHE A 208 -8.33 -6.64 -19.88
C PHE A 208 -9.77 -7.10 -20.12
N LYS A 209 -10.61 -6.24 -20.73
CA LYS A 209 -12.02 -6.51 -21.05
C LYS A 209 -12.82 -7.00 -19.83
N LEU A 210 -12.59 -6.38 -18.67
CA LEU A 210 -13.24 -6.78 -17.42
C LEU A 210 -14.73 -6.47 -17.49
N SER A 211 -15.55 -7.43 -17.08
CA SER A 211 -16.99 -7.23 -16.94
C SER A 211 -17.30 -6.33 -15.73
N LYS A 212 -18.51 -5.79 -15.67
CA LYS A 212 -19.01 -5.10 -14.46
C LYS A 212 -18.87 -5.99 -13.22
N LEU A 213 -19.18 -7.28 -13.35
CA LEU A 213 -19.07 -8.25 -12.27
C LEU A 213 -17.63 -8.44 -11.80
N ASP A 214 -16.66 -8.46 -12.72
CA ASP A 214 -15.23 -8.53 -12.36
C ASP A 214 -14.81 -7.30 -11.54
N LEU A 215 -15.22 -6.10 -11.98
CA LEU A 215 -14.90 -4.86 -11.27
C LEU A 215 -15.49 -4.82 -9.87
N VAL A 216 -16.75 -5.25 -9.71
CA VAL A 216 -17.40 -5.34 -8.39
C VAL A 216 -16.71 -6.37 -7.51
N LYS A 217 -16.35 -7.55 -8.03
CA LYS A 217 -15.60 -8.56 -7.26
C LYS A 217 -14.24 -8.05 -6.79
N ILE A 218 -13.47 -7.41 -7.68
CA ILE A 218 -12.17 -6.83 -7.33
C ILE A 218 -12.35 -5.77 -6.23
N ALA A 219 -13.26 -4.81 -6.43
CA ALA A 219 -13.50 -3.74 -5.47
C ALA A 219 -13.96 -4.24 -4.09
N THR A 220 -14.88 -5.21 -4.07
CA THR A 220 -15.45 -5.72 -2.81
C THR A 220 -14.48 -6.63 -2.07
N SER A 221 -13.71 -7.45 -2.78
CA SER A 221 -12.70 -8.34 -2.16
C SER A 221 -11.54 -7.59 -1.51
N ALA A 222 -11.28 -6.33 -1.90
CA ALA A 222 -10.24 -5.52 -1.27
C ALA A 222 -10.48 -5.31 0.24
N ALA A 223 -11.74 -5.35 0.70
CA ALA A 223 -12.09 -5.26 2.11
C ALA A 223 -11.55 -6.44 2.93
N ASP A 224 -11.28 -7.59 2.31
CA ASP A 224 -10.70 -8.76 2.99
C ASP A 224 -9.25 -8.53 3.40
N TRP A 225 -8.58 -7.55 2.78
CA TRP A 225 -7.15 -7.33 2.87
C TRP A 225 -6.77 -5.98 3.50
N ILE A 226 -7.75 -5.26 4.05
CA ILE A 226 -7.48 -4.05 4.82
C ILE A 226 -6.80 -4.39 6.14
N PHE A 227 -6.01 -3.46 6.66
CA PHE A 227 -5.34 -3.60 7.96
C PHE A 227 -6.14 -3.02 9.13
N ALA A 228 -7.38 -2.60 8.90
CA ALA A 228 -8.26 -2.14 9.97
C ALA A 228 -8.65 -3.31 10.90
N ASP A 229 -9.14 -2.99 12.09
CA ASP A 229 -9.67 -3.98 13.03
C ASP A 229 -10.86 -4.76 12.47
N ASP A 230 -11.13 -5.93 13.06
CA ASP A 230 -12.18 -6.84 12.61
C ASP A 230 -13.56 -6.19 12.61
N SER A 231 -13.84 -5.30 13.57
CA SER A 231 -15.13 -4.61 13.65
C SER A 231 -15.36 -3.70 12.44
N THR A 232 -14.32 -2.97 12.05
CA THR A 232 -14.30 -2.10 10.87
C THR A 232 -14.39 -2.94 9.60
N LYS A 233 -13.64 -4.04 9.52
CA LYS A 233 -13.66 -4.97 8.39
C LYS A 233 -15.05 -5.57 8.17
N ILE A 234 -15.66 -6.14 9.21
CA ILE A 234 -17.02 -6.73 9.15
C ILE A 234 -18.04 -5.69 8.69
N ARG A 235 -17.97 -4.46 9.25
CA ARG A 235 -18.86 -3.36 8.87
C ARG A 235 -18.72 -2.98 7.40
N LEU A 236 -17.50 -2.83 6.89
CA LEU A 236 -17.24 -2.48 5.49
C LEU A 236 -17.65 -3.60 4.54
N GLN A 237 -17.32 -4.86 4.87
CA GLN A 237 -17.77 -6.03 4.10
C GLN A 237 -19.29 -6.10 4.02
N LYS A 238 -20.01 -5.80 5.11
CA LYS A 238 -21.48 -5.73 5.10
C LYS A 238 -21.98 -4.65 4.13
N LYS A 239 -21.50 -3.41 4.26
CA LYS A 239 -21.87 -2.31 3.35
C LYS A 239 -21.63 -2.67 1.88
N LEU A 240 -20.51 -3.33 1.59
CA LEU A 240 -20.14 -3.73 0.23
C LEU A 240 -21.03 -4.86 -0.32
N ARG A 241 -21.45 -5.82 0.52
CA ARG A 241 -22.44 -6.84 0.13
C ARG A 241 -23.79 -6.21 -0.21
N ASP A 242 -24.27 -5.30 0.64
CA ASP A 242 -25.54 -4.59 0.43
C ASP A 242 -25.52 -3.80 -0.89
N ILE A 243 -24.39 -3.18 -1.25
CA ILE A 243 -24.21 -2.50 -2.55
C ILE A 243 -24.15 -3.49 -3.71
N ASN A 244 -23.49 -4.63 -3.55
CA ASN A 244 -23.38 -5.64 -4.60
C ASN A 244 -24.76 -6.21 -4.97
N GLU A 245 -25.63 -6.43 -3.98
CA GLU A 245 -27.03 -6.85 -4.20
C GLU A 245 -27.85 -5.81 -4.99
N LEU A 246 -27.49 -4.53 -4.92
CA LEU A 246 -28.14 -3.46 -5.70
C LEU A 246 -27.58 -3.32 -7.13
N LEU A 247 -26.38 -3.84 -7.39
CA LEU A 247 -25.69 -3.71 -8.68
C LEU A 247 -25.88 -4.92 -9.61
N LEU A 248 -26.31 -6.05 -9.05
CA LEU A 248 -26.63 -7.31 -9.72
C LEU A 248 -28.13 -7.45 -9.94
#